data_AF-A0A9E3ZVM3-F1
#
_entry.id   AF-A0A9E3ZVM3-F1
#
_cell.length_a   1.000
_cell.length_b   1.000
_cell.length_c   1.000
_cell.angle_alpha   90.00
_cell.angle_beta   90.00
_cell.angle_gamma   90.00
#
_symmetry.space_group_name_H-M   'P 1'
#
loop_
_entity.id
_entity.type
_entity.pdbx_description
1 polymer ?
#
loop_
_entity_poly.entity_id
_entity_poly.type
_entity_poly.pdbx_seq_one_letter_code
_entity_poly.pdbx_strand_id
1 'polypeptide(L)' 'MDSEERILEATSKLPQDIALKVLMDVHQRITDWRASGGKEDAPYIEQQVRYAENVARAYETKKD' A
#
# COMPACT_ATOMS: atom_id res chain seq x y z
N MET A 1 12.60 -7.28 0.91
CA MET A 1 11.94 -6.06 1.40
C MET A 1 10.75 -6.48 2.22
N ASP A 2 10.56 -5.84 3.35
CA ASP A 2 9.37 -6.00 4.17
C ASP A 2 8.13 -5.40 3.46
N SER A 3 6.92 -5.78 3.89
CA SER A 3 5.68 -5.25 3.30
C SER A 3 5.58 -3.73 3.45
N GLU A 4 6.00 -3.16 4.58
CA GLU A 4 5.98 -1.71 4.79
C GLU A 4 6.95 -1.00 3.84
N GLU A 5 8.14 -1.56 3.63
CA GLU A 5 9.14 -1.02 2.70
C GLU A 5 8.63 -0.98 1.25
N ARG A 6 7.93 -2.04 0.81
CA ARG A 6 7.31 -2.08 -0.53
C ARG A 6 6.20 -1.04 -0.70
N ILE A 7 5.39 -0.82 0.34
CA ILE A 7 4.35 0.21 0.33
C ILE A 7 4.97 1.61 0.24
N LEU A 8 6.03 1.87 1.00
CA LEU A 8 6.76 3.14 0.95
C LEU A 8 7.42 3.36 -0.42
N GLU A 9 8.03 2.33 -1.01
CA GLU A 9 8.62 2.43 -2.34
C GLU A 9 7.54 2.76 -3.39
N ALA A 10 6.41 2.05 -3.38
CA ALA A 10 5.31 2.30 -4.31
C ALA A 10 4.74 3.72 -4.18
N THR A 11 4.51 4.17 -2.94
CA THR A 11 3.93 5.49 -2.67
C THR A 11 4.89 6.64 -2.95
N SER A 12 6.20 6.42 -2.90
CA SER A 12 7.21 7.43 -3.28
C SER A 12 7.13 7.87 -4.75
N LYS A 13 6.49 7.05 -5.61
CA LYS A 13 6.31 7.31 -7.05
C LYS A 13 5.07 8.15 -7.36
N LEU A 14 4.26 8.45 -6.34
CA LEU A 14 2.98 9.16 -6.46
C LEU A 14 3.10 10.65 -6.06
N PRO A 15 2.22 11.54 -6.57
CA PRO A 15 2.05 12.88 -6.03
C PRO A 15 1.72 12.83 -4.55
N GLN A 16 2.17 13.83 -3.79
CA GLN A 16 2.07 13.83 -2.33
C GLN A 16 0.64 13.61 -1.81
N ASP A 17 -0.37 14.21 -2.44
CA ASP A 17 -1.77 14.09 -2.04
C ASP A 17 -2.34 12.69 -2.31
N ILE A 18 -1.88 12.02 -3.37
CA ILE A 18 -2.25 10.65 -3.70
C ILE A 18 -1.50 9.67 -2.79
N ALA A 19 -0.19 9.87 -2.61
CA ALA A 19 0.65 9.07 -1.73
C ALA A 19 0.07 9.03 -0.31
N LEU A 20 -0.30 10.19 0.23
CA LEU A 20 -0.88 10.30 1.57
C LEU A 20 -2.20 9.51 1.71
N LYS A 21 -3.08 9.59 0.70
CA LYS A 21 -4.36 8.84 0.70
C LYS A 21 -4.13 7.33 0.68
N VAL A 22 -3.20 6.86 -0.17
CA VAL A 22 -2.87 5.43 -0.27
C VAL A 22 -2.24 4.92 1.03
N LEU A 23 -1.30 5.67 1.61
CA LEU A 23 -0.67 5.33 2.88
C LEU A 23 -1.68 5.23 4.02
N MET A 24 -2.59 6.21 4.13
CA MET A 24 -3.62 6.22 5.18
C MET A 24 -4.59 5.03 5.04
N ASP A 25 -5.05 4.73 3.82
CA ASP A 25 -5.97 3.61 3.57
C ASP A 25 -5.31 2.26 3.89
N VAL A 26 -4.09 2.03 3.38
CA VAL A 26 -3.36 0.79 3.63
C VAL A 26 -3.01 0.63 5.11
N HIS A 27 -2.55 1.69 5.76
CA HIS A 27 -2.24 1.68 7.19
C HIS A 27 -3.49 1.32 8.02
N GLN A 28 -4.65 1.92 7.71
CA GLN A 28 -5.89 1.63 8.43
C GLN A 28 -6.31 0.16 8.25
N ARG A 29 -6.26 -0.36 7.02
CA ARG A 29 -6.60 -1.77 6.73
C ARG A 29 -5.69 -2.76 7.46
N ILE A 30 -4.39 -2.50 7.51
CA ILE A 30 -3.43 -3.33 8.24
C ILE A 30 -3.69 -3.24 9.75
N THR A 31 -3.97 -2.04 10.26
CA THR A 31 -4.31 -1.83 11.68
C THR A 31 -5.57 -2.59 12.07
N ASP A 32 -6.63 -2.49 11.27
CA ASP A 32 -7.89 -3.19 11.52
C ASP A 32 -7.71 -4.71 11.43
N TRP A 33 -6.92 -5.19 10.47
CA TRP A 33 -6.57 -6.60 10.35
C TRP A 33 -5.85 -7.11 11.60
N ARG A 34 -4.82 -6.41 12.06
CA ARG A 34 -4.08 -6.74 13.29
C ARG A 34 -5.01 -6.73 14.50
N ALA A 35 -5.87 -5.72 14.62
CA ALA A 35 -6.85 -5.62 15.71
C ALA A 35 -7.86 -6.78 15.73
N SER A 36 -8.17 -7.36 14.57
CA SER A 36 -9.05 -8.53 14.44
C SER A 36 -8.34 -9.87 14.73
N GLY A 37 -7.05 -9.87 15.07
CA GLY A 37 -6.25 -11.08 15.29
C GLY A 37 -5.55 -11.59 14.03
N GLY A 38 -5.47 -10.77 12.99
CA GLY A 38 -4.78 -11.06 11.74
C GLY A 38 -3.27 -11.18 11.91
N LYS A 39 -2.64 -12.04 11.08
CA LYS A 39 -1.18 -12.23 11.07
C LYS A 39 -0.47 -11.34 10.06
N GLU A 40 0.78 -11.00 10.34
CA GLU A 40 1.67 -10.18 9.49
C GLU A 40 2.03 -10.86 8.17
N ASP A 41 2.19 -12.19 8.18
CA ASP A 41 2.53 -13.00 7.00
C ASP A 41 1.30 -13.42 6.19
N ALA A 42 0.13 -12.87 6.51
CA ALA A 42 -1.12 -13.26 5.88
C ALA A 42 -1.17 -12.83 4.41
N PRO A 43 -1.81 -13.62 3.53
CA PRO A 43 -2.10 -13.23 2.15
C PRO A 43 -2.86 -11.90 2.03
N TYR A 44 -3.52 -11.45 3.11
CA TYR A 44 -4.18 -10.16 3.18
C TYR A 44 -3.20 -8.97 3.18
N ILE A 45 -2.06 -9.08 3.88
CA ILE A 45 -1.02 -8.04 3.90
C ILE A 45 -0.42 -7.86 2.51
N GLU A 46 -0.11 -8.97 1.84
CA GLU A 46 0.38 -8.95 0.45
C GLU A 46 -0.63 -8.31 -0.52
N GLN A 47 -1.94 -8.46 -0.29
CA GLN A 47 -2.95 -7.75 -1.07
C GLN A 47 -2.88 -6.23 -0.89
N GLN A 48 -2.57 -5.73 0.31
CA GLN A 48 -2.43 -4.30 0.56
C GLN A 48 -1.18 -3.74 -0.12
N VAL A 49 -0.09 -4.51 -0.15
CA VAL A 49 1.12 -4.15 -0.89
C VAL A 49 0.83 -4.05 -2.39
N ARG A 50 0.19 -5.06 -2.97
CA ARG A 50 -0.16 -5.08 -4.40
C ARG A 50 -1.11 -3.94 -4.77
N TYR A 51 -2.02 -3.55 -3.88
CA TYR A 51 -2.86 -2.38 -4.09
C TYR A 51 -2.01 -1.11 -4.28
N ALA A 52 -1.07 -0.83 -3.37
CA ALA A 52 -0.18 0.33 -3.49
C ALA A 52 0.66 0.29 -4.78
N GLU A 53 1.24 -0.86 -5.11
CA GLU A 53 2.00 -1.07 -6.35
C GLU A 53 1.16 -0.83 -7.62
N ASN A 54 -0.09 -1.28 -7.62
CA ASN A 54 -1.01 -1.11 -8.74
C ASN A 54 -1.44 0.35 -8.92
N VAL A 55 -1.65 1.10 -7.83
CA VAL A 55 -1.93 2.54 -7.91
C VAL A 55 -0.75 3.30 -8.51
N ALA A 56 0.48 2.99 -8.07
CA ALA A 56 1.70 3.57 -8.63
C ALA A 56 1.83 3.29 -10.14
N ARG A 57 1.67 2.03 -10.55
CA ARG A 57 1.71 1.62 -11.96
C ARG A 57 0.65 2.33 -12.80
N ALA A 58 -0.60 2.38 -12.30
CA ALA A 58 -1.69 3.05 -13.00
C ALA A 58 -1.47 4.56 -13.13
N TYR A 59 -0.77 5.18 -12.18
CA TYR A 59 -0.38 6.59 -12.26
C TYR A 59 0.73 6.81 -13.29
N GLU A 60 1.72 5.92 -13.36
CA GLU A 60 2.79 5.97 -14.37
C GLU A 60 2.23 5.83 -15.79
N THR A 61 1.37 4.83 -16.05
CA THR A 61 0.76 4.62 -17.37
C THR A 61 -0.11 5.78 -17.86
N LYS A 62 -0.61 6.63 -16.95
CA LYS A 62 -1.40 7.82 -17.30
C LYS A 62 -0.56 9.07 -17.60
N LYS A 63 0.75 9.02 -17.34
CA LYS A 63 1.67 10.12 -17.67
C LYS A 63 2.11 10.10 -19.15
N ASP A 64 2.00 8.94 -19.78
CA ASP A 64 2.27 8.73 -21.22
C ASP A 64 1.06 9.12 -22.08
#